data_AF-A0A7H8UE99-F1
#
_entry.id   AF-A0A7H8UE99-F1
#
_cell.length_a   1.000
_cell.length_b   1.000
_cell.length_c   1.000
_cell.angle_alpha   90.00
_cell.angle_beta   90.00
_cell.angle_gamma   90.00
#
_symmetry.space_group_name_H-M   'P 1'
#
loop_
_entity.id
_entity.type
_entity.pdbx_description
1 polymer ?
#
loop_
_entity_poly.entity_id
_entity_poly.type
_entity_poly.pdbx_seq_one_letter_code
_entity_poly.pdbx_strand_id
1 'polypeptide(L)'
;MMRRYLLFPLLALASATGSWAAPLDNLSAADVNGPAAVAPLAHPQPPAKLIVDPPLAGPLSKGAVFIQYRAENLRIEPVFGPEALRVTPRIGHIHVVVDDAPWHWADASGEPVILVGLPAGKHKVTIILADPTHKPLDHKTIEFTVPPHAAVHHF
;
A
#
# COMPACT_ATOMS: atom_id res chain seq x y z
N MET A 1 53.21 -16.83 28.70
CA MET A 1 52.09 -15.94 28.31
C MET A 1 52.58 -14.98 27.23
N MET A 2 52.19 -15.18 25.97
CA MET A 2 52.43 -14.22 24.90
C MET A 2 51.30 -14.29 23.87
N ARG A 3 50.76 -13.11 23.57
CA ARG A 3 49.54 -12.79 22.81
C ARG A 3 49.76 -13.00 21.30
N ARG A 4 48.85 -13.68 20.61
CA ARG A 4 48.64 -13.57 19.14
C ARG A 4 47.19 -13.94 18.83
N TYR A 5 46.34 -12.93 18.71
CA TYR A 5 45.03 -13.06 18.08
C TYR A 5 45.19 -12.66 16.62
N LEU A 6 45.12 -13.65 15.73
CA LEU A 6 45.07 -13.43 14.28
C LEU A 6 43.63 -13.06 13.91
N LEU A 7 43.48 -11.84 13.40
CA LEU A 7 42.34 -11.36 12.63
C LEU A 7 42.21 -12.17 11.32
N PHE A 8 41.00 -12.64 11.01
CA PHE A 8 40.47 -12.66 9.63
C PHE A 8 38.94 -12.77 9.69
N PRO A 9 38.17 -11.73 9.30
CA PRO A 9 36.74 -11.85 9.06
C PRO A 9 36.53 -12.35 7.63
N LEU A 10 35.86 -13.48 7.46
CA LEU A 10 35.39 -13.94 6.15
C LEU A 10 33.95 -14.42 6.30
N LEU A 11 33.01 -13.50 6.14
CA LEU A 11 31.61 -13.79 5.87
C LEU A 11 30.99 -12.57 5.17
N ALA A 12 31.25 -12.47 3.87
CA ALA A 12 30.47 -11.66 2.96
C ALA A 12 29.95 -12.59 1.85
N LEU A 13 28.95 -13.40 2.17
CA LEU A 13 28.12 -14.02 1.12
C LEU A 13 27.05 -13.00 0.75
N ALA A 14 27.25 -12.33 -0.38
CA ALA A 14 26.27 -11.46 -0.99
C ALA A 14 25.08 -12.32 -1.47
N SER A 15 23.93 -12.18 -0.80
CA SER A 15 22.67 -12.74 -1.26
C SER A 15 22.10 -11.89 -2.40
N ALA A 16 22.72 -11.94 -3.58
CA ALA A 16 22.13 -11.41 -4.79
C ALA A 16 21.08 -12.40 -5.31
N THR A 17 19.92 -12.46 -4.67
CA THR A 17 18.74 -13.08 -5.30
C THR A 17 18.24 -12.12 -6.37
N GLY A 18 18.82 -12.19 -7.56
CA GLY A 18 18.22 -11.58 -8.73
C GLY A 18 16.83 -12.20 -8.90
N SER A 19 15.77 -11.42 -8.65
CA SER A 19 14.42 -11.83 -9.00
C SER A 19 14.32 -11.78 -10.51
N TRP A 20 14.59 -12.90 -11.18
CA TRP A 20 14.30 -13.04 -12.60
C TRP A 20 12.77 -13.09 -12.73
N ALA A 21 12.19 -12.09 -13.40
CA ALA A 21 10.77 -12.13 -13.74
C ALA A 21 10.54 -13.33 -14.68
N ALA A 22 9.60 -14.21 -14.33
CA ALA A 22 9.23 -15.29 -15.22
C ALA A 22 8.63 -14.70 -16.51
N PRO A 23 9.02 -15.20 -17.70
CA PRO A 23 8.41 -14.76 -18.95
C PRO A 23 6.92 -15.12 -18.96
N LEU A 24 6.09 -14.20 -19.46
CA LEU A 24 4.63 -14.37 -19.55
C LEU A 24 4.20 -14.98 -20.90
N ASP A 25 5.14 -15.32 -21.77
CA ASP A 25 4.92 -15.64 -23.20
C ASP A 25 3.99 -16.84 -23.47
N ASN A 26 3.80 -17.73 -22.49
CA ASN A 26 2.91 -18.90 -22.56
C ASN A 26 1.66 -18.76 -21.67
N LEU A 27 1.46 -17.60 -21.04
CA LEU A 27 0.28 -17.32 -20.23
C LEU A 27 -0.78 -16.63 -21.09
N SER A 28 -2.02 -17.08 -20.96
CA SER A 28 -3.15 -16.34 -21.53
C SER A 28 -3.35 -15.02 -20.79
N ALA A 29 -4.08 -14.09 -21.41
CA ALA A 29 -4.48 -12.85 -20.74
C ALA A 29 -5.26 -13.11 -19.44
N ALA A 30 -5.99 -14.24 -19.34
CA ALA A 30 -6.70 -14.62 -18.13
C ALA A 30 -5.74 -15.19 -17.05
N ASP A 31 -4.66 -15.85 -17.44
CA ASP A 31 -3.65 -16.34 -16.50
C ASP A 31 -2.86 -15.17 -15.86
N VAL A 32 -2.73 -14.05 -16.60
CA VAL A 32 -2.05 -12.84 -16.12
C VAL A 32 -3.00 -11.91 -15.37
N ASN A 33 -4.17 -11.61 -15.94
CA ASN A 33 -5.09 -10.58 -15.42
C ASN A 33 -6.21 -11.16 -14.54
N GLY A 34 -6.40 -12.47 -14.55
CA GLY A 34 -7.56 -13.14 -13.95
C GLY A 34 -8.80 -13.16 -14.86
N PRO A 35 -9.94 -13.65 -14.35
CA PRO A 35 -11.21 -13.72 -15.09
C PRO A 35 -11.63 -12.36 -15.65
N ALA A 36 -12.29 -12.37 -16.82
CA ALA A 36 -12.77 -11.14 -17.44
C ALA A 36 -13.73 -10.37 -16.52
N ALA A 37 -13.29 -9.18 -16.12
CA ALA A 37 -13.94 -8.24 -15.20
C ALA A 37 -15.37 -7.78 -15.59
N VAL A 38 -15.82 -8.13 -16.80
CA VAL A 38 -17.13 -7.79 -17.38
C VAL A 38 -18.17 -8.91 -17.21
N ALA A 39 -17.73 -10.14 -16.93
CA ALA A 39 -18.63 -11.25 -16.71
C ALA A 39 -19.23 -11.16 -15.29
N PRO A 40 -20.53 -11.44 -15.12
CA PRO A 40 -21.12 -11.60 -13.79
C PRO A 40 -20.35 -12.66 -12.99
N LEU A 41 -20.17 -12.40 -11.70
CA LEU A 41 -19.49 -13.34 -10.82
C LEU A 41 -20.34 -14.61 -10.64
N ALA A 42 -19.75 -15.78 -10.90
CA ALA A 42 -20.39 -17.08 -10.70
C ALA A 42 -20.54 -17.46 -9.23
N HIS A 43 -19.69 -16.91 -8.36
CA HIS A 43 -19.68 -17.14 -6.92
C HIS A 43 -19.57 -15.81 -6.16
N PRO A 44 -20.07 -15.73 -4.91
CA PRO A 44 -19.85 -14.57 -4.06
C PRO A 44 -18.35 -14.24 -3.93
N GLN A 45 -18.03 -12.95 -3.91
CA GLN A 45 -16.64 -12.54 -3.68
C GLN A 45 -16.19 -12.94 -2.28
N PRO A 46 -14.93 -13.35 -2.11
CA PRO A 46 -14.32 -13.43 -0.78
C PRO A 46 -14.36 -12.06 -0.07
N PRO A 47 -14.07 -12.00 1.23
CA PRO A 47 -13.96 -10.74 1.95
C PRO A 47 -12.99 -9.77 1.25
N ALA A 48 -13.35 -8.49 1.26
CA ALA A 48 -12.45 -7.43 0.80
C ALA A 48 -11.22 -7.41 1.69
N LYS A 49 -10.05 -7.21 1.09
CA LYS A 49 -8.78 -7.21 1.81
C LYS A 49 -7.92 -6.06 1.35
N LEU A 50 -7.26 -5.40 2.29
CA LEU A 50 -6.35 -4.31 2.05
C LEU A 50 -4.91 -4.79 2.19
N ILE A 51 -4.07 -4.41 1.22
CA ILE A 51 -2.63 -4.59 1.29
C ILE A 51 -2.01 -3.22 1.13
N VAL A 52 -1.08 -2.88 2.03
CA VAL A 52 -0.38 -1.60 2.07
C VAL A 52 1.10 -1.87 2.19
N ASP A 53 1.87 -1.28 1.29
CA ASP A 53 3.33 -1.38 1.28
C ASP A 53 3.96 -0.29 2.16
N PRO A 54 5.22 -0.45 2.60
CA PRO A 54 5.98 0.65 3.18
C PRO A 54 6.11 1.83 2.20
N PRO A 55 6.36 3.06 2.69
CA PRO A 55 6.58 4.19 1.80
C PRO A 55 7.79 3.97 0.88
N LEU A 56 7.69 4.45 -0.36
CA LEU A 56 8.81 4.38 -1.30
C LEU A 56 10.05 5.11 -0.73
N ALA A 57 11.17 4.40 -0.65
CA ALA A 57 12.39 4.91 -0.03
C ALA A 57 12.94 6.18 -0.71
N GLY A 58 12.83 6.27 -2.04
CA GLY A 58 13.30 7.42 -2.82
C GLY A 58 12.60 8.73 -2.44
N PRO A 59 11.27 8.85 -2.60
CA PRO A 59 10.51 10.00 -2.09
C PRO A 59 10.71 10.23 -0.59
N LEU A 60 10.70 9.18 0.23
CA LEU A 60 10.80 9.31 1.70
C LEU A 60 12.10 9.99 2.11
N SER A 61 13.22 9.69 1.43
CA SER A 61 14.52 10.34 1.67
C SER A 61 14.49 11.87 1.50
N LYS A 62 13.47 12.41 0.83
CA LYS A 62 13.27 13.84 0.54
C LYS A 62 12.13 14.46 1.35
N GLY A 63 11.54 13.74 2.31
CA GLY A 63 10.41 14.21 3.10
C GLY A 63 9.03 13.99 2.45
N ALA A 64 8.96 13.21 1.38
CA ALA A 64 7.71 12.89 0.67
C ALA A 64 7.33 11.43 0.89
N VAL A 65 6.11 11.16 1.34
CA VAL A 65 5.64 9.82 1.70
C VAL A 65 4.70 9.32 0.62
N PHE A 66 5.12 8.31 -0.13
CA PHE A 66 4.36 7.71 -1.22
C PHE A 66 4.05 6.27 -0.82
N ILE A 67 2.79 5.97 -0.53
CA ILE A 67 2.34 4.67 -0.02
C ILE A 67 1.47 4.00 -1.09
N GLN A 68 1.95 2.87 -1.59
CA GLN A 68 1.15 2.03 -2.47
C GLN A 68 0.20 1.16 -1.63
N TYR A 69 -1.01 1.00 -2.14
CA TYR A 69 -1.95 0.02 -1.61
C TYR A 69 -2.64 -0.69 -2.76
N ARG A 70 -3.21 -1.86 -2.45
CA ARG A 70 -4.19 -2.51 -3.32
C ARG A 70 -5.35 -3.05 -2.50
N ALA A 71 -6.53 -3.00 -3.08
CA ALA A 71 -7.70 -3.70 -2.58
C ALA A 71 -7.88 -5.01 -3.35
N GLU A 72 -8.05 -6.12 -2.64
CA GLU A 72 -8.46 -7.40 -3.20
C GLU A 72 -9.96 -7.58 -2.94
N ASN A 73 -10.66 -8.20 -3.90
CA ASN A 73 -12.12 -8.44 -3.85
C ASN A 73 -12.98 -7.17 -3.72
N LEU A 74 -12.42 -6.01 -4.07
CA LEU A 74 -13.10 -4.72 -4.10
C LEU A 74 -12.41 -3.80 -5.10
N ARG A 75 -13.18 -2.99 -5.83
CA ARG A 75 -12.67 -1.90 -6.68
C ARG A 75 -12.84 -0.54 -6.02
N ILE A 76 -11.82 0.30 -6.10
CA ILE A 76 -11.91 1.67 -5.61
C ILE A 76 -12.64 2.51 -6.66
N GLU A 77 -13.80 3.04 -6.31
CA GLU A 77 -14.66 3.79 -7.22
C GLU A 77 -15.36 4.94 -6.47
N PRO A 78 -15.54 6.12 -7.09
CA PRO A 78 -16.22 7.26 -6.50
C PRO A 78 -17.76 7.12 -6.57
N VAL A 79 -18.29 5.97 -6.13
CA VAL A 79 -19.72 5.64 -6.12
C VAL A 79 -20.14 5.29 -4.70
N PHE A 80 -21.16 5.99 -4.20
CA PHE A 80 -21.52 5.97 -2.78
C PHE A 80 -23.02 5.71 -2.57
N GLY A 81 -23.37 5.39 -1.33
CA GLY A 81 -24.75 5.20 -0.88
C GLY A 81 -25.19 3.74 -0.82
N PRO A 82 -26.37 3.46 -0.23
CA PRO A 82 -26.82 2.10 0.03
C PRO A 82 -27.05 1.27 -1.24
N GLU A 83 -27.48 1.89 -2.34
CA GLU A 83 -27.71 1.18 -3.61
C GLU A 83 -26.40 0.66 -4.24
N ALA A 84 -25.27 1.31 -3.96
CA ALA A 84 -23.96 0.89 -4.44
C ALA A 84 -23.52 -0.46 -3.83
N LEU A 85 -24.10 -0.88 -2.70
CA LEU A 85 -23.88 -2.22 -2.14
C LEU A 85 -24.35 -3.35 -3.05
N ARG A 86 -25.21 -3.04 -4.04
CA ARG A 86 -25.72 -4.00 -5.02
C ARG A 86 -24.82 -4.15 -6.25
N VAL A 87 -23.79 -3.31 -6.40
CA VAL A 87 -22.87 -3.35 -7.54
C VAL A 87 -21.93 -4.54 -7.41
N THR A 88 -21.74 -5.26 -8.53
CA THR A 88 -20.81 -6.37 -8.64
C THR A 88 -19.88 -6.17 -9.86
N PRO A 89 -18.55 -6.31 -9.71
CA PRO A 89 -17.82 -6.59 -8.48
C PRO A 89 -17.97 -5.49 -7.42
N ARG A 90 -17.82 -5.85 -6.13
CA ARG A 90 -17.93 -4.94 -4.98
C ARG A 90 -17.06 -3.72 -5.21
N ILE A 91 -17.61 -2.56 -4.91
CA ILE A 91 -16.91 -1.29 -4.97
C ILE A 91 -16.79 -0.67 -3.58
N GLY A 92 -15.89 0.28 -3.41
CA GLY A 92 -15.67 1.01 -2.17
C GLY A 92 -14.61 2.09 -2.34
N HIS A 93 -14.04 2.53 -1.22
CA HIS A 93 -13.03 3.57 -1.17
C HIS A 93 -12.15 3.39 0.07
N ILE A 94 -11.15 4.24 0.25
CA ILE A 94 -10.34 4.24 1.47
C ILE A 94 -10.61 5.46 2.34
N HIS A 95 -10.44 5.31 3.65
CA HIS A 95 -10.21 6.42 4.57
C HIS A 95 -8.76 6.39 5.03
N VAL A 96 -8.19 7.57 5.25
CA VAL A 96 -6.79 7.68 5.67
C VAL A 96 -6.68 8.55 6.93
N VAL A 97 -6.00 7.99 7.93
CA VAL A 97 -5.69 8.65 9.21
C VAL A 97 -4.17 8.78 9.31
N VAL A 98 -3.69 9.97 9.65
CA VAL A 98 -2.27 10.25 9.92
C VAL A 98 -2.11 10.48 11.42
N ASP A 99 -1.12 9.82 12.03
CA ASP A 99 -0.72 10.02 13.43
C ASP A 99 -1.88 9.97 14.46
N ASP A 100 -2.85 9.07 14.26
CA ASP A 100 -4.09 8.94 15.05
C ASP A 100 -4.88 10.25 15.20
N ALA A 101 -4.77 11.16 14.22
CA ALA A 101 -5.54 12.37 14.23
C ALA A 101 -7.05 12.06 14.35
N PRO A 102 -7.83 12.88 15.07
CA PRO A 102 -9.28 12.68 15.21
C PRO A 102 -10.03 12.92 13.90
N TRP A 103 -9.35 13.42 12.87
CA TRP A 103 -9.86 13.62 11.52
C TRP A 103 -9.21 12.63 10.56
N HIS A 104 -9.93 12.31 9.50
CA HIS A 104 -9.48 11.53 8.35
C HIS A 104 -10.11 12.10 7.09
N TRP A 105 -9.61 11.68 5.93
CA TRP A 105 -10.26 11.95 4.65
C TRP A 105 -10.61 10.65 3.95
N ALA A 106 -11.60 10.72 3.07
CA ALA A 106 -11.91 9.66 2.13
C ALA A 106 -11.18 9.91 0.80
N ASP A 107 -10.65 8.86 0.20
CA ASP A 107 -10.11 8.86 -1.16
C ASP A 107 -10.70 7.69 -1.96
N ALA A 108 -11.15 8.00 -3.16
CA ALA A 108 -11.76 7.06 -4.10
C ALA A 108 -11.07 7.08 -5.47
N SER A 109 -9.83 7.56 -5.52
CA SER A 109 -9.04 7.65 -6.76
C SER A 109 -8.43 6.32 -7.20
N GLY A 110 -8.14 5.43 -6.25
CA GLY A 110 -7.36 4.22 -6.49
C GLY A 110 -5.86 4.48 -6.65
N GLU A 111 -5.42 5.74 -6.50
CA GLU A 111 -4.03 6.15 -6.62
C GLU A 111 -3.26 5.98 -5.29
N PRO A 112 -1.92 5.93 -5.31
CA PRO A 112 -1.12 5.90 -4.09
C PRO A 112 -1.46 7.04 -3.13
N VAL A 113 -1.42 6.77 -1.83
CA VAL A 113 -1.53 7.82 -0.81
C VAL A 113 -0.22 8.61 -0.78
N ILE A 114 -0.29 9.90 -1.10
CA ILE A 114 0.85 10.81 -1.15
C ILE A 114 0.71 11.87 -0.07
N LEU A 115 1.69 11.95 0.83
CA LEU A 115 1.78 12.96 1.88
C LEU A 115 3.08 13.74 1.74
N VAL A 116 3.01 15.07 1.75
CA VAL A 116 4.16 15.97 1.72
C VAL A 116 4.04 16.98 2.85
N GLY A 117 5.16 17.39 3.42
CA GLY A 117 5.18 18.36 4.52
C GLY A 117 5.04 17.77 5.92
N LEU A 118 5.14 16.44 6.07
CA LEU A 118 5.28 15.84 7.39
C LEU A 118 6.62 16.27 8.02
N PRO A 119 6.65 16.69 9.29
CA PRO A 119 7.89 17.00 10.00
C PRO A 119 8.89 15.83 9.97
N ALA A 120 10.17 16.11 10.20
CA ALA A 120 11.12 15.03 10.45
C ALA A 120 10.77 14.33 11.77
N GLY A 121 10.69 13.00 11.76
CA GLY A 121 10.26 12.25 12.94
C GLY A 121 9.57 10.93 12.59
N LYS A 122 9.09 10.25 13.64
CA LYS A 122 8.27 9.05 13.50
C LYS A 122 6.84 9.44 13.16
N HIS A 123 6.28 8.76 12.17
CA HIS A 123 4.90 8.93 11.75
C HIS A 123 4.25 7.58 11.55
N LYS A 124 2.92 7.57 11.54
CA LYS A 124 2.14 6.43 11.10
C LYS A 124 0.95 6.85 10.26
N VAL A 125 0.57 5.95 9.37
CA VAL A 125 -0.60 6.11 8.51
C VAL A 125 -1.43 4.86 8.63
N THR A 126 -2.72 5.04 8.92
CA THR A 126 -3.72 3.97 8.87
C THR A 126 -4.59 4.18 7.64
N ILE A 127 -4.58 3.21 6.73
CA ILE A 127 -5.50 3.15 5.60
C ILE A 127 -6.61 2.16 5.96
N ILE A 128 -7.86 2.59 5.81
CA ILE A 128 -9.06 1.83 6.13
C ILE A 128 -9.80 1.62 4.82
N LEU A 129 -9.99 0.37 4.42
CA LEU A 129 -10.86 0.04 3.29
C LEU A 129 -12.31 0.13 3.75
N ALA A 130 -13.16 0.87 3.04
CA ALA A 130 -14.55 1.09 3.40
C ALA A 130 -15.50 0.73 2.25
N ASP A 131 -16.71 0.30 2.62
CA ASP A 131 -17.79 0.11 1.66
C ASP A 131 -18.39 1.46 1.20
N PRO A 132 -19.27 1.47 0.18
CA PRO A 132 -19.90 2.69 -0.33
C PRO A 132 -20.77 3.45 0.70
N THR A 133 -21.04 2.85 1.85
CA THR A 133 -21.77 3.45 2.98
C THR A 133 -20.83 3.93 4.10
N HIS A 134 -19.53 4.00 3.84
CA HIS A 134 -18.47 4.40 4.78
C HIS A 134 -18.24 3.41 5.93
N LYS A 135 -18.72 2.16 5.82
CA LYS A 135 -18.43 1.14 6.83
C LYS A 135 -17.04 0.54 6.59
N PRO A 136 -16.18 0.48 7.61
CA PRO A 136 -14.90 -0.20 7.50
C PRO A 136 -15.06 -1.68 7.17
N LEU A 137 -14.23 -2.18 6.26
CA LEU A 137 -14.15 -3.57 5.80
C LEU A 137 -12.82 -4.23 6.22
N ASP A 138 -11.73 -3.49 6.11
CA ASP A 138 -10.37 -3.92 6.50
C ASP A 138 -9.51 -2.67 6.80
N HIS A 139 -8.37 -2.82 7.47
CA HIS A 139 -7.44 -1.72 7.68
C HIS A 139 -6.00 -2.18 7.83
N LYS A 140 -5.06 -1.26 7.57
CA LYS A 140 -3.64 -1.47 7.81
C LYS A 140 -2.99 -0.19 8.29
N THR A 141 -2.24 -0.31 9.38
CA THR A 141 -1.35 0.74 9.87
C THR A 141 0.08 0.42 9.47
N ILE A 142 0.78 1.43 8.94
CA ILE A 142 2.22 1.39 8.71
C ILE A 142 2.88 2.49 9.53
N GLU A 143 4.06 2.19 10.06
CA GLU A 143 4.91 3.14 10.76
C GLU A 143 6.18 3.39 9.93
N PHE A 144 6.64 4.63 9.91
CA PHE A 144 7.85 5.03 9.21
C PHE A 144 8.51 6.23 9.87
N THR A 145 9.74 6.55 9.46
CA THR A 145 10.45 7.74 9.94
C THR A 145 10.75 8.63 8.75
N VAL A 146 10.30 9.88 8.82
CA VAL A 146 10.67 10.94 7.88
C VAL A 146 12.03 11.48 8.32
N PRO A 147 13.07 11.41 7.47
CA PRO A 147 14.39 11.93 7.83
C PRO A 147 14.40 13.47 7.88
N PRO A 148 15.44 14.06 8.49
CA PRO A 148 15.73 15.48 8.34
C PRO A 148 15.80 15.85 6.86
N HIS A 149 15.05 16.87 6.47
CA HIS A 149 14.95 17.36 5.10
C HIS A 149 14.83 18.89 5.13
N ALA A 150 15.05 19.54 3.98
CA ALA A 150 14.84 20.98 3.87
C ALA A 150 13.38 21.31 4.19
N ALA A 151 13.15 22.44 4.85
CA ALA A 151 11.80 22.89 5.15
C ALA A 151 11.00 23.00 3.84
N VAL A 152 9.88 22.28 3.78
CA VAL A 152 8.95 22.37 2.66
C VAL A 152 8.10 23.61 2.89
N HIS A 153 8.29 24.64 2.08
CA HIS A 153 7.36 25.77 2.03
C HIS A 153 6.14 25.35 1.20
N HIS A 154 4.97 25.39 1.81
CA HIS A 154 3.70 25.27 1.11
C HIS A 154 3.19 26.67 0.73
N PHE A 155 2.36 26.72 -0.32
CA PHE A 155 1.81 27.94 -0.92
C PHE A 155 1.20 28.92 0.07
#